data_AF-A0A218XI53-F1
#
_entry.id   AF-A0A218XI53-F1
#
_cell.length_a   1.000
_cell.length_b   1.000
_cell.length_c   1.000
_cell.angle_alpha   90.00
_cell.angle_beta   90.00
_cell.angle_gamma   90.00
#
_symmetry.space_group_name_H-M   'P 1'
#
loop_
_entity.id
_entity.type
_entity.pdbx_description
1 polymer ?
#
loop_
_entity_poly.entity_id
_entity_poly.type
_entity_poly.pdbx_seq_one_letter_code
_entity_poly.pdbx_strand_id
1 'polypeptide(L)'
;MNKKKVFNLAKGFRGRAKNCIRIARERVEKALQYSYRDRRNKKRDMRSLWIQRINAGTRLHSVNYGNFMHGLMKENIQLNRKVLSELSMHEPLSFKALVDISRNAFPGNKNVVHPPRKVSIPVSV
;
A
#
# COMPACT_ATOMS: atom_id res chain seq x y z
N MET A 1 -32.94 15.12 -11.37
CA MET A 1 -32.05 14.23 -12.16
C MET A 1 -32.87 13.56 -13.28
N ASN A 2 -32.41 13.60 -14.53
CA ASN A 2 -33.15 13.03 -15.67
C ASN A 2 -33.19 11.49 -15.60
N LYS A 3 -34.37 10.88 -15.74
CA LYS A 3 -34.63 9.41 -15.66
C LYS A 3 -33.63 8.59 -16.49
N LYS A 4 -33.35 9.01 -17.74
CA LYS A 4 -32.40 8.30 -18.62
C LYS A 4 -30.98 8.28 -18.05
N LYS A 5 -30.51 9.40 -17.48
CA LYS A 5 -29.18 9.51 -16.87
C LYS A 5 -29.04 8.61 -15.64
N VAL A 6 -30.10 8.50 -14.82
CA VAL A 6 -30.11 7.60 -13.66
C VAL A 6 -29.95 6.14 -14.10
N PHE A 7 -30.72 5.70 -15.09
CA PHE A 7 -30.62 4.32 -15.56
C PHE A 7 -29.29 4.00 -16.22
N ASN A 8 -28.65 4.97 -16.88
CA ASN A 8 -27.30 4.79 -17.40
C ASN A 8 -26.28 4.54 -16.28
N LEU A 9 -26.37 5.27 -15.16
CA LEU A 9 -25.51 5.08 -14.00
C LEU A 9 -25.88 3.83 -13.18
N ALA A 10 -27.14 3.41 -13.18
CA ALA A 10 -27.63 2.24 -12.46
C ALA A 10 -27.37 0.91 -13.19
N LYS A 11 -26.75 0.94 -14.38
CA LYS A 11 -26.37 -0.29 -15.10
C LYS A 11 -25.44 -1.13 -14.22
N GLY A 12 -25.72 -2.43 -14.13
CA GLY A 12 -24.99 -3.36 -13.27
C GLY A 12 -25.47 -3.45 -11.82
N PHE A 13 -26.39 -2.58 -11.37
CA PHE A 13 -26.99 -2.74 -10.04
C PHE A 13 -27.88 -3.99 -9.97
N ARG A 14 -27.87 -4.65 -8.80
CA ARG A 14 -28.59 -5.91 -8.57
C ARG A 14 -30.08 -5.66 -8.27
N GLY A 15 -30.94 -6.55 -8.77
CA GLY A 15 -32.38 -6.56 -8.46
C GLY A 15 -33.14 -5.33 -8.97
N ARG A 16 -34.10 -4.83 -8.18
CA ARG A 16 -34.98 -3.71 -8.57
C ARG A 16 -34.25 -2.36 -8.72
N ALA A 17 -33.01 -2.25 -8.21
CA ALA A 17 -32.21 -1.04 -8.26
C ALA A 17 -31.77 -0.61 -9.66
N LYS A 18 -31.85 -1.50 -10.67
CA LYS A 18 -31.60 -1.16 -12.08
C LYS A 18 -32.87 -0.86 -12.89
N ASN A 19 -34.05 -1.28 -12.42
CA ASN A 19 -35.31 -1.23 -13.18
C ASN A 19 -36.29 -0.17 -12.64
N CYS A 20 -36.36 0.02 -11.33
CA CYS A 20 -37.31 0.93 -10.69
C CYS A 20 -36.65 2.29 -10.39
N ILE A 21 -37.15 3.38 -10.98
CA ILE A 21 -36.50 4.70 -10.90
C ILE A 21 -36.31 5.22 -9.47
N ARG A 22 -37.28 5.01 -8.58
CA ARG A 22 -37.20 5.47 -7.18
C ARG A 22 -36.02 4.82 -6.44
N ILE A 23 -35.94 3.49 -6.53
CA ILE A 23 -34.87 2.70 -5.91
C ILE A 23 -33.52 2.99 -6.59
N ALA A 24 -33.50 3.12 -7.91
CA ALA A 24 -32.30 3.43 -8.68
C ALA A 24 -31.69 4.78 -8.27
N ARG A 25 -32.51 5.82 -8.07
CA ARG A 25 -32.06 7.14 -7.65
C ARG A 25 -31.32 7.10 -6.32
N GLU A 26 -31.93 6.52 -5.29
CA GLU A 26 -31.33 6.40 -3.95
C GLU A 26 -29.99 5.64 -4.00
N ARG A 27 -29.91 4.58 -4.82
CA ARG A 27 -28.68 3.80 -4.98
C ARG A 27 -27.60 4.56 -5.73
N VAL A 28 -27.95 5.26 -6.81
CA VAL A 28 -27.00 6.07 -7.59
C VAL A 28 -26.45 7.21 -6.75
N GLU A 29 -27.29 7.88 -5.96
CA GLU A 29 -26.86 8.96 -5.06
C GLU A 29 -25.81 8.47 -4.05
N LYS A 30 -26.04 7.33 -3.40
CA LYS A 30 -25.04 6.70 -2.52
C LYS A 30 -23.78 6.26 -3.26
N ALA A 31 -23.92 5.68 -4.45
CA ALA A 31 -22.77 5.26 -5.26
C ALA A 31 -21.88 6.44 -5.65
N LEU A 32 -22.47 7.60 -5.96
CA LEU A 32 -21.72 8.83 -6.26
C LEU A 32 -21.00 9.37 -5.02
N GLN A 33 -21.64 9.32 -3.85
CA GLN A 33 -21.00 9.69 -2.58
C GLN A 33 -19.79 8.79 -2.27
N TYR A 34 -19.94 7.46 -2.42
CA TYR A 34 -18.82 6.53 -2.27
C TYR A 34 -17.72 6.80 -3.29
N SER A 35 -18.07 7.01 -4.56
CA SER A 35 -17.09 7.35 -5.59
C SER A 35 -16.29 8.62 -5.25
N TYR A 36 -16.94 9.66 -4.71
CA TYR A 36 -16.25 10.88 -4.27
C TYR A 36 -15.28 10.60 -3.12
N ARG A 37 -15.74 9.90 -2.08
CA ARG A 37 -14.92 9.49 -0.93
C ARG A 37 -13.73 8.64 -1.38
N ASP A 38 -13.97 7.62 -2.20
CA ASP A 38 -12.98 6.63 -2.58
C ASP A 38 -11.92 7.22 -3.53
N ARG A 39 -12.25 8.23 -4.36
CA ARG A 39 -11.23 9.00 -5.10
C ARG A 39 -10.23 9.70 -4.19
N ARG A 40 -10.66 10.16 -3.00
CA ARG A 40 -9.78 10.75 -1.99
C ARG A 40 -9.00 9.66 -1.24
N ASN A 41 -9.67 8.57 -0.85
CA ASN A 41 -9.05 7.46 -0.12
C ASN A 41 -8.02 6.69 -0.95
N LYS A 42 -8.22 6.54 -2.26
CA LYS A 42 -7.30 5.83 -3.17
C LYS A 42 -5.84 6.29 -3.01
N LYS A 43 -5.60 7.58 -2.75
CA LYS A 43 -4.25 8.11 -2.54
C LYS A 43 -3.61 7.56 -1.25
N ARG A 44 -4.38 7.39 -0.18
CA ARG A 44 -3.94 6.78 1.08
C ARG A 44 -3.73 5.28 0.90
N ASP A 45 -4.68 4.59 0.28
CA ASP A 45 -4.63 3.13 0.09
C ASP A 45 -3.42 2.71 -0.76
N MET A 46 -3.17 3.43 -1.87
CA MET A 46 -2.00 3.20 -2.71
C MET A 46 -0.69 3.48 -1.96
N ARG A 47 -0.65 4.52 -1.12
CA ARG A 47 0.53 4.82 -0.30
C ARG A 47 0.81 3.68 0.68
N SER A 48 -0.21 3.14 1.34
CA SER A 48 -0.06 1.98 2.23
C SER A 48 0.48 0.77 1.47
N LEU A 49 -0.02 0.50 0.26
CA LEU A 49 0.48 -0.58 -0.59
C LEU A 49 1.95 -0.39 -0.98
N TRP A 50 2.35 0.83 -1.37
CA TRP A 50 3.75 1.12 -1.70
C TRP A 50 4.68 0.90 -0.51
N ILE A 51 4.26 1.31 0.69
CA ILE A 51 5.05 1.08 1.91
C ILE A 51 5.20 -0.41 2.19
N GLN A 52 4.14 -1.21 2.04
CA GLN A 52 4.21 -2.66 2.22
C GLN A 52 5.21 -3.31 1.26
N ARG A 53 5.19 -2.91 -0.02
CA ARG A 53 6.13 -3.40 -1.04
C ARG A 53 7.57 -3.05 -0.71
N ILE A 54 7.84 -1.77 -0.39
CA ILE A 54 9.18 -1.31 0.00
C ILE A 54 9.65 -2.05 1.26
N ASN A 55 8.79 -2.17 2.28
CA ASN A 55 9.12 -2.86 3.53
C ASN A 55 9.45 -4.34 3.30
N ALA A 56 8.77 -5.02 2.37
CA ALA A 56 9.13 -6.37 1.98
C ALA A 56 10.54 -6.41 1.36
N GLY A 57 10.82 -5.51 0.40
CA GLY A 57 12.14 -5.41 -0.24
C GLY A 57 13.27 -5.07 0.74
N THR A 58 13.08 -4.10 1.64
CA THR A 58 14.12 -3.71 2.61
C THR A 58 14.39 -4.81 3.63
N ARG A 59 13.36 -5.58 4.02
CA ARG A 59 13.50 -6.70 4.96
C ARG A 59 14.35 -7.83 4.42
N LEU A 60 14.34 -8.09 3.11
CA LEU A 60 15.26 -9.04 2.48
C LEU A 60 16.73 -8.64 2.65
N HIS A 61 16.99 -7.36 2.89
CA HIS A 61 18.32 -6.80 3.11
C HIS A 61 18.55 -6.41 4.58
N SER A 62 17.76 -6.95 5.51
CA SER A 62 17.88 -6.70 6.95
C SER A 62 17.81 -5.21 7.35
N VAL A 63 17.07 -4.40 6.60
CA VAL A 63 16.79 -2.99 6.94
C VAL A 63 15.30 -2.80 7.15
N ASN A 64 14.92 -2.10 8.21
CA ASN A 64 13.52 -1.73 8.42
C ASN A 64 13.16 -0.50 7.56
N TYR A 65 11.89 -0.36 7.17
CA TYR A 65 11.43 0.73 6.32
C TYR A 65 11.71 2.14 6.90
N GLY A 66 11.59 2.31 8.23
CA GLY A 66 11.81 3.60 8.88
C GLY A 66 13.26 4.08 8.75
N ASN A 67 14.21 3.21 9.09
CA ASN A 67 15.63 3.43 8.94
C ASN A 67 16.00 3.66 7.47
N PHE A 68 15.44 2.85 6.56
CA PHE A 68 15.69 3.01 5.12
C PHE A 68 15.29 4.40 4.62
N MET A 69 14.06 4.85 4.94
CA MET A 69 13.58 6.17 4.53
C MET A 69 14.37 7.31 5.19
N HIS A 70 14.78 7.13 6.45
CA HIS A 70 15.60 8.10 7.16
C HIS A 70 16.99 8.24 6.52
N GLY A 71 17.65 7.13 6.19
CA GLY A 71 18.94 7.14 5.51
C GLY A 71 18.87 7.79 4.12
N LEU A 72 17.83 7.51 3.33
CA LEU A 72 17.63 8.18 2.03
C LEU A 72 17.44 9.69 2.17
N MET A 73 16.70 10.14 3.18
CA MET A 73 16.50 11.57 3.44
C MET A 73 17.79 12.26 3.86
N LYS A 74 18.63 11.58 4.67
CA LYS A 74 19.93 12.10 5.10
C LYS A 74 20.91 12.29 3.94
N GLU A 75 20.90 11.38 2.97
CA GLU A 75 21.68 11.46 1.73
C GLU A 75 21.03 12.34 0.66
N ASN A 76 19.97 13.10 1.00
CA ASN A 76 19.22 13.96 0.08
C ASN A 76 18.64 13.25 -1.16
N ILE A 77 18.36 11.94 -1.08
CA ILE A 77 17.74 11.17 -2.15
C ILE A 77 16.21 11.37 -2.08
N GLN A 78 15.71 12.31 -2.88
CA GLN A 78 14.29 12.70 -2.89
C GLN A 78 13.41 11.81 -3.79
N LEU A 79 13.52 10.49 -3.63
CA LEU A 79 12.71 9.55 -4.41
C LEU A 79 11.31 9.35 -3.81
N ASN A 80 10.32 9.38 -4.69
CA ASN A 80 8.93 9.13 -4.32
C ASN A 80 8.68 7.65 -4.03
N ARG A 81 7.75 7.37 -3.10
CA ARG A 81 7.40 6.00 -2.66
C ARG A 81 6.82 5.14 -3.78
N LYS A 82 6.14 5.74 -4.76
CA LYS A 82 5.67 5.04 -5.95
C LYS A 82 6.86 4.40 -6.69
N VAL A 83 7.83 5.23 -7.06
CA VAL A 83 9.03 4.82 -7.80
C VAL A 83 9.86 3.84 -6.97
N LEU A 84 10.06 4.10 -5.67
CA LEU A 84 10.76 3.15 -4.78
C LEU A 84 10.06 1.78 -4.72
N SER A 85 8.72 1.75 -4.72
CA SER A 85 7.99 0.48 -4.75
C SER A 85 8.10 -0.24 -6.08
N GLU A 86 8.17 0.49 -7.19
CA GLU A 86 8.37 -0.09 -8.52
C GLU A 86 9.79 -0.64 -8.68
N LEU A 87 10.80 0.12 -8.23
CA LEU A 87 12.20 -0.34 -8.19
C LEU A 87 12.36 -1.59 -7.34
N SER A 88 11.72 -1.64 -6.17
CA SER A 88 11.74 -2.82 -5.30
C SER A 88 11.16 -4.08 -5.97
N MET A 89 10.27 -3.93 -6.94
CA MET A 89 9.60 -5.05 -7.61
C MET A 89 10.31 -5.48 -8.90
N HIS A 90 10.79 -4.52 -9.69
CA HIS A 90 11.29 -4.77 -11.04
C HIS A 90 12.82 -4.75 -11.12
N GLU A 91 13.48 -4.01 -10.24
CA GLU A 91 14.93 -3.75 -10.32
C GLU A 91 15.62 -4.05 -8.98
N PRO A 92 15.74 -5.35 -8.59
CA PRO A 92 16.24 -5.73 -7.28
C PRO A 92 17.69 -5.32 -7.03
N LEU A 93 18.54 -5.31 -8.08
CA LEU A 93 19.94 -4.91 -7.97
C LEU A 93 20.08 -3.40 -7.68
N SER A 94 19.34 -2.57 -8.43
CA SER A 94 19.29 -1.12 -8.21
C SER A 94 18.71 -0.78 -6.84
N PHE A 95 17.66 -1.49 -6.42
CA PHE A 95 17.07 -1.31 -5.09
C PHE A 95 18.05 -1.69 -3.98
N LYS A 96 18.83 -2.77 -4.14
CA LYS A 96 19.89 -3.16 -3.20
C LYS A 96 20.93 -2.06 -3.04
N ALA A 97 21.39 -1.44 -4.13
CA ALA A 97 22.34 -0.34 -4.07
C ALA A 97 21.80 0.84 -3.23
N LEU A 98 20.53 1.20 -3.41
CA LEU A 98 19.87 2.24 -2.59
C LEU A 98 19.80 1.86 -1.11
N VAL A 99 19.55 0.60 -0.80
CA VAL A 99 19.53 0.09 0.58
C VAL A 99 20.91 0.17 1.21
N ASP A 100 21.98 -0.12 0.46
CA ASP A 100 23.35 -0.02 0.95
C ASP A 100 23.76 1.43 1.22
N ILE A 101 23.44 2.35 0.31
CA ILE A 101 23.64 3.80 0.52
C ILE A 101 22.94 4.26 1.79
N SER A 102 21.66 3.90 1.96
CA SER A 102 20.88 4.23 3.15
C SER A 102 21.47 3.64 4.44
N ARG A 103 21.98 2.40 4.38
CA ARG A 103 22.64 1.74 5.53
C ARG A 103 23.92 2.47 5.94
N ASN A 104 24.73 2.92 4.98
CA ASN A 104 25.96 3.66 5.24
C ASN A 104 25.66 5.04 5.86
N ALA A 105 24.60 5.70 5.40
CA ALA A 105 24.15 6.99 5.92
C ALA A 105 23.71 6.94 7.39
N PHE A 106 23.01 5.86 7.78
CA PHE A 106 22.48 5.67 9.12
C PHE A 106 22.84 4.28 9.68
N PRO A 107 23.94 4.17 10.47
CA PRO A 107 24.38 2.91 11.06
C PRO A 107 23.52 2.44 12.25
N GLY A 108 22.42 3.16 12.59
CA GLY A 108 21.46 2.75 13.63
C GLY A 108 20.70 1.45 13.32
N ASN A 109 21.09 0.74 12.26
CA ASN A 109 20.70 -0.61 11.93
C ASN A 109 21.44 -1.63 12.82
N LYS A 110 21.32 -1.48 14.14
CA LYS A 110 21.65 -2.60 15.04
C LYS A 110 20.71 -3.73 14.68
N ASN A 111 21.26 -4.86 14.24
CA ASN A 111 20.51 -6.10 14.13
C ASN A 111 19.76 -6.29 15.44
N VAL A 112 18.43 -6.13 15.43
CA VAL A 112 17.64 -6.63 16.55
C VAL A 112 17.75 -8.14 16.43
N VAL A 113 18.73 -8.73 17.12
CA VAL A 113 18.80 -10.16 17.33
C VAL A 113 17.52 -10.50 18.08
N HIS A 114 16.49 -10.91 17.34
CA HIS A 114 15.34 -11.52 17.99
C HIS A 114 15.89 -12.80 18.61
N PRO A 115 15.81 -12.96 19.95
CA PRO A 115 16.25 -14.20 20.58
C PRO A 115 15.51 -15.35 19.89
N PRO A 116 16.18 -16.48 19.62
CA PRO A 116 15.53 -17.61 18.99
C PRO A 116 14.24 -17.90 19.75
N ARG A 117 13.10 -17.87 19.04
CA ARG A 117 11.80 -18.19 19.62
C ARG A 117 11.97 -19.54 20.30
N LYS A 118 11.83 -19.60 21.63
CA LYS A 118 11.99 -20.85 22.40
C LYS A 118 11.13 -21.90 21.70
N VAL A 119 11.78 -22.84 21.02
CA VAL A 119 11.09 -23.99 20.44
C VAL A 119 10.56 -24.74 21.64
N SER A 120 9.24 -24.89 21.73
CA SER A 120 8.61 -25.73 22.74
C SER A 120 9.32 -27.08 22.76
N ILE A 121 9.89 -27.41 23.91
CA ILE A 121 10.54 -28.69 24.22
C ILE A 121 9.60 -29.79 23.69
N PRO A 122 10.10 -30.78 22.92
CA PRO A 122 9.26 -31.90 22.53
C PRO A 122 8.80 -32.58 23.82
N VAL A 123 7.48 -32.62 24.03
CA VAL A 123 6.89 -33.47 25.07
C VAL A 123 7.18 -34.90 24.64
N SER A 124 8.18 -35.53 25.25
CA SER A 124 8.39 -36.96 25.15
C SER A 124 7.15 -37.65 25.72
N VAL A 125 6.49 -38.44 24.87
CA VAL A 125 5.49 -39.44 25.26
C VAL A 125 6.16 -40.55 26.05
#